data_AF-A0A6L5JZE4-F1
#
_entry.id   AF-A0A6L5JZE4-F1
#
_cell.length_a   1.000
_cell.length_b   1.000
_cell.length_c   1.000
_cell.angle_alpha   90.00
_cell.angle_beta   90.00
_cell.angle_gamma   90.00
#
_symmetry.space_group_name_H-M   'P 1'
#
loop_
_entity.id
_entity.type
_entity.pdbx_description
1 polymer ?
#
loop_
_entity_poly.entity_id
_entity_poly.type
_entity_poly.pdbx_seq_one_letter_code
_entity_poly.pdbx_strand_id
1 'polypeptide(L)'
;MRAFPVAIRHSLAAAICVVALGACSTISGTYPRSTPLLPNAQVQVTPSTALTFEQVANAAAVAGIVYVVYDPLAPNWTIREQALDAQNYVLSLRAKSFRIGGDGEAAQIFRRRAQLLQREKAYSGYRILDYAEGIESSTPFTHRTAEGIIQLVGYEAPSTPALVPAAVAVPVPLQAPAGTK
;
A
#
# COMPACT_ATOMS: atom_id res chain seq x y z
N MET A 1 -13.65 9.96 -7.44
CA MET A 1 -12.48 9.08 -7.33
C MET A 1 -11.24 9.88 -7.73
N ARG A 2 -10.44 10.35 -6.77
CA ARG A 2 -9.17 11.05 -7.05
C ARG A 2 -8.02 10.10 -6.70
N ALA A 3 -7.27 9.68 -7.71
CA ALA A 3 -6.04 8.93 -7.55
C ALA A 3 -5.00 9.85 -6.92
N PHE A 4 -4.56 9.54 -5.70
CA PHE A 4 -3.36 10.19 -5.15
C PHE A 4 -2.13 9.59 -5.84
N PRO A 5 -1.26 10.42 -6.46
CA PRO A 5 -0.15 9.92 -7.23
C PRO A 5 0.94 9.35 -6.30
N VAL A 6 1.45 8.17 -6.67
CA VAL A 6 2.60 7.46 -6.07
C VAL A 6 3.85 8.35 -5.92
N ALA A 7 3.91 9.47 -6.64
CA ALA A 7 4.95 10.49 -6.55
C ALA A 7 5.18 11.03 -5.12
N ILE A 8 4.14 11.11 -4.28
CA ILE A 8 4.26 11.64 -2.91
C ILE A 8 5.15 10.73 -2.04
N ARG A 9 5.14 9.40 -2.28
CA ARG A 9 6.01 8.45 -1.56
C ARG A 9 7.49 8.62 -1.90
N HIS A 10 7.82 9.01 -3.14
CA HIS A 10 9.21 9.22 -3.57
C HIS A 10 9.73 10.58 -3.13
N SER A 11 8.89 11.63 -3.16
CA SER A 11 9.25 12.96 -2.67
C SER A 11 9.48 13.00 -1.15
N LEU A 12 8.75 12.19 -0.38
CA LEU A 12 8.91 12.13 1.07
C LEU A 12 10.16 11.32 1.49
N ALA A 13 10.49 10.26 0.74
CA ALA A 13 11.76 9.54 0.91
C ALA A 13 12.98 10.41 0.55
N ALA A 14 12.88 11.23 -0.51
CA ALA A 14 13.91 12.19 -0.88
C ALA A 14 14.08 13.29 0.19
N ALA A 15 12.98 13.79 0.76
CA ALA A 15 13.03 14.77 1.85
C ALA A 15 13.67 14.20 3.13
N ILE A 16 13.38 12.94 3.48
CA ILE A 16 14.01 12.23 4.60
C ILE A 16 15.52 12.02 4.35
N CYS A 17 15.93 11.66 3.12
CA CYS A 17 17.34 11.55 2.77
C CYS A 17 18.08 12.89 2.86
N VAL A 18 17.46 14.02 2.47
CA VAL A 18 18.07 15.35 2.56
C VAL A 18 18.26 15.79 4.02
N VAL A 19 17.33 15.45 4.92
CA VAL A 19 17.47 15.71 6.37
C VAL A 19 18.52 14.76 7.00
N ALA A 20 18.57 13.49 6.58
CA ALA A 20 19.55 12.53 7.06
C ALA A 20 21.00 12.88 6.64
N LEU A 21 21.18 13.44 5.44
CA LEU A 21 22.50 13.88 4.94
C LEU A 21 23.00 15.16 5.63
N GLY A 22 22.11 16.04 6.10
CA GLY A 22 22.47 17.21 6.91
C GLY A 22 22.88 16.88 8.36
N ALA A 23 22.38 15.76 8.90
CA ALA A 23 22.67 15.29 10.26
C ALA A 23 24.02 14.55 10.40
N CYS A 24 24.70 14.23 9.29
CA CYS A 24 26.03 13.57 9.31
C CYS A 24 27.19 14.51 9.68
N SER A 25 26.90 15.74 10.11
CA SER A 25 27.90 16.69 10.57
C SER A 25 28.35 16.36 12.01
N THR A 26 29.19 15.32 12.11
CA THR A 26 30.24 15.19 13.13
C THR A 26 29.81 14.88 14.57
N ILE A 27 29.28 13.67 14.81
CA ILE A 27 29.40 13.02 16.13
C ILE A 27 30.81 12.37 16.22
N SER A 28 31.80 13.16 16.63
CA SER A 28 33.18 12.69 16.81
C SER A 28 33.65 13.00 18.23
N GLY A 29 34.04 11.97 19.00
CA GLY A 29 34.58 12.13 20.36
C GLY A 29 34.59 10.85 21.18
N THR A 30 35.39 10.84 22.26
CA THR A 30 35.44 9.77 23.26
C THR A 30 34.24 9.90 24.22
N TYR A 31 33.44 8.85 24.34
CA TYR A 31 32.33 8.77 25.29
C TYR A 31 32.81 8.15 26.62
N PRO A 32 32.33 8.60 27.79
CA PRO A 32 31.27 9.59 28.02
C PRO A 32 31.78 11.04 28.05
N ARG A 33 30.99 11.96 27.48
CA ARG A 33 31.29 13.40 27.39
C ARG A 33 30.27 14.20 28.20
N SER A 34 30.73 15.24 28.91
CA SER A 34 29.94 16.09 29.80
C SER A 34 29.39 17.37 29.14
N THR A 35 29.45 17.50 27.81
CA THR A 35 28.85 18.63 27.08
C THR A 35 27.60 18.19 26.32
N PRO A 36 26.55 19.02 26.27
CA PRO A 36 25.29 18.69 25.60
C PRO A 36 25.48 18.49 24.09
N LEU A 37 24.79 17.48 23.54
CA LEU A 37 24.78 17.16 22.10
C LEU A 37 23.94 18.15 21.28
N LEU A 38 22.99 18.83 21.92
CA LEU A 38 22.15 19.84 21.29
C LEU A 38 22.68 21.24 21.58
N PRO A 39 22.76 22.13 20.58
CA PRO A 39 23.21 23.51 20.79
C PRO A 39 22.19 24.28 21.64
N ASN A 40 22.70 25.13 22.54
CA ASN A 40 21.87 26.06 23.31
C ASN A 40 21.48 27.28 22.45
N ALA A 41 20.64 27.03 21.45
CA ALA A 41 20.09 28.04 20.55
C ALA A 41 18.56 28.04 20.63
N GLN A 42 17.94 29.12 20.15
CA GLN A 42 16.49 29.30 20.18
C GLN A 42 15.97 29.61 18.77
N VAL A 43 14.80 29.07 18.46
CA VAL A 43 14.07 29.32 17.22
C VAL A 43 12.87 30.19 17.56
N GLN A 44 12.77 31.36 16.94
CA GLN A 44 11.61 32.22 17.07
C GLN A 44 10.50 31.70 16.16
N VAL A 45 9.44 31.17 16.75
CA VAL A 45 8.30 30.60 16.01
C VAL A 45 7.24 31.67 15.77
N THR A 46 7.11 32.61 16.71
CA THR A 46 6.28 33.81 16.60
C THR A 46 7.03 35.02 17.16
N PRO A 47 6.60 36.27 16.88
CA PRO A 47 7.28 37.47 17.38
C PRO A 47 7.40 37.55 18.92
N SER A 48 6.56 36.83 19.65
CA SER A 48 6.55 36.78 21.11
C SER A 48 6.94 35.42 21.70
N THR A 49 7.23 34.41 20.87
CA THR A 49 7.53 33.04 21.35
C THR A 49 8.82 32.52 20.74
N ALA A 50 9.82 32.36 21.58
CA ALA A 50 11.05 31.65 21.28
C ALA A 50 11.02 30.26 21.93
N LEU A 51 11.29 29.22 21.14
CA LEU A 51 11.42 27.84 21.62
C LEU A 51 12.91 27.45 21.61
N THR A 52 13.34 26.71 22.64
CA THR A 52 14.70 26.12 22.63
C THR A 52 14.76 24.94 21.67
N PHE A 53 15.94 24.64 21.12
CA PHE A 53 16.11 23.45 20.28
C PHE A 53 15.73 22.15 21.00
N GLU A 54 15.90 22.08 22.32
CA GLU A 54 15.46 20.94 23.12
C GLU A 54 13.93 20.79 23.11
N GLN A 55 13.18 21.88 23.25
CA GLN A 55 11.72 21.86 23.15
C GLN A 55 11.25 21.42 21.75
N VAL A 56 11.92 21.91 20.71
CA VAL A 56 11.62 21.51 19.33
C VAL A 56 11.96 20.05 19.10
N ALA A 57 13.12 19.58 19.58
CA ALA A 57 13.54 18.19 19.46
C ALA A 57 12.57 17.24 20.20
N ASN A 58 12.14 17.60 21.41
CA ASN A 58 11.16 16.83 22.16
C ASN A 58 9.78 16.83 21.48
N ALA A 59 9.32 17.98 20.98
CA ALA A 59 8.07 18.07 20.22
C ALA A 59 8.13 17.24 18.93
N ALA A 60 9.25 17.27 18.21
CA ALA A 60 9.48 16.47 17.02
C ALA A 60 9.54 14.97 17.35
N ALA A 61 10.18 14.58 18.46
CA ALA A 61 10.21 13.20 18.91
C ALA A 61 8.82 12.68 19.26
N VAL A 62 8.02 13.46 20.01
CA VAL A 62 6.63 13.12 20.34
C VAL A 62 5.79 13.04 19.07
N ALA A 63 5.89 14.02 18.17
CA ALA A 63 5.18 14.00 16.90
C ALA A 63 5.58 12.78 16.05
N GLY A 64 6.86 12.41 16.04
CA GLY A 64 7.37 11.21 15.38
C GLY A 64 6.79 9.93 15.98
N ILE A 65 6.72 9.81 17.32
CA ILE A 65 6.10 8.67 18.00
C ILE A 65 4.61 8.58 17.66
N VAL A 66 3.89 9.70 17.74
CA VAL A 66 2.47 9.77 17.36
C VAL A 66 2.30 9.35 15.90
N TYR A 67 3.16 9.82 15.01
CA TYR A 67 3.13 9.46 13.59
C TYR A 67 3.39 7.97 13.34
N VAL A 68 4.35 7.35 14.05
CA VAL A 68 4.64 5.91 13.93
C VAL A 68 3.47 5.07 14.45
N VAL A 69 2.84 5.49 15.55
CA VAL A 69 1.71 4.76 16.15
C VAL A 69 0.42 4.95 15.33
N TYR A 70 0.16 6.17 14.89
CA TYR A 70 -1.05 6.58 14.16
C TYR A 70 -0.83 6.71 12.64
N ASP A 71 0.13 5.99 12.06
CA ASP A 71 0.54 6.08 10.65
C ASP A 71 -0.64 6.46 9.73
N PRO A 72 -0.74 7.75 9.35
CA PRO A 72 -1.91 8.26 8.64
C PRO A 72 -1.97 7.75 7.19
N LEU A 73 -0.91 7.08 6.74
CA LEU A 73 -0.76 6.52 5.39
C LEU A 73 -0.88 4.99 5.38
N ALA A 74 -1.04 4.35 6.54
CA ALA A 74 -1.28 2.91 6.61
C ALA A 74 -2.71 2.61 6.11
N PRO A 75 -2.87 1.63 5.19
CA PRO A 75 -4.19 1.14 4.82
C PRO A 75 -4.98 0.73 6.07
N ASN A 76 -6.19 1.27 6.25
CA ASN A 76 -7.00 1.09 7.47
C ASN A 76 -7.39 -0.37 7.77
N TRP A 77 -7.11 -1.30 6.85
CA TRP A 77 -7.56 -2.69 6.88
C TRP A 77 -6.36 -3.65 6.82
N THR A 78 -6.22 -4.49 7.84
CA THR A 78 -5.30 -5.63 7.80
C THR A 78 -6.00 -6.79 7.12
N ILE A 79 -5.37 -7.36 6.08
CA ILE A 79 -5.90 -8.47 5.29
C ILE A 79 -5.13 -9.73 5.66
N ARG A 80 -5.83 -10.80 6.00
CA ARG A 80 -5.27 -12.15 6.14
C ARG A 80 -5.87 -13.07 5.10
N GLU A 81 -5.01 -13.93 4.55
CA GLU A 81 -5.33 -14.83 3.45
C GLU A 81 -4.98 -16.24 3.90
N GLN A 82 -5.92 -17.14 3.79
CA GLN A 82 -5.71 -18.55 4.12
C GLN A 82 -6.20 -19.39 2.95
N ALA A 83 -5.29 -20.20 2.39
CA ALA A 83 -5.65 -21.16 1.35
C ALA A 83 -6.42 -22.30 2.00
N LEU A 84 -7.66 -22.51 1.59
CA LEU A 84 -8.46 -23.68 1.98
C LEU A 84 -8.15 -24.85 1.05
N ASP A 85 -8.00 -24.56 -0.24
CA ASP A 85 -7.67 -25.51 -1.30
C ASP A 85 -6.93 -24.78 -2.43
N ALA A 86 -6.51 -25.48 -3.48
CA ALA A 86 -5.84 -24.91 -4.66
C ALA A 86 -6.65 -23.78 -5.33
N GLN A 87 -7.98 -23.82 -5.21
CA GLN A 87 -8.90 -22.86 -5.83
C GLN A 87 -9.67 -22.02 -4.82
N ASN A 88 -9.77 -22.43 -3.55
CA ASN A 88 -10.59 -21.76 -2.54
C ASN A 88 -9.72 -21.06 -1.49
N TYR A 89 -10.00 -19.78 -1.26
CA TYR A 89 -9.26 -18.92 -0.36
C TYR A 89 -10.20 -18.18 0.59
N VAL A 90 -9.87 -18.18 1.87
CA VAL A 90 -10.52 -17.36 2.88
C VAL A 90 -9.77 -16.04 2.99
N LEU A 91 -10.50 -14.93 2.87
CA LEU A 91 -9.98 -13.60 3.16
C LEU A 91 -10.67 -13.06 4.41
N SER A 92 -9.85 -12.70 5.41
CA SER A 92 -10.29 -12.05 6.63
C SER A 92 -9.70 -10.64 6.69
N LEU A 93 -10.57 -9.64 6.66
CA LEU A 93 -10.21 -8.23 6.77
C LEU A 93 -10.58 -7.74 8.17
N ARG A 94 -9.67 -7.04 8.82
CA ARG A 94 -9.90 -6.39 10.12
C ARG A 94 -9.50 -4.93 10.06
N ALA A 95 -10.39 -4.05 10.50
CA ALA A 95 -10.12 -2.62 10.58
C ALA A 95 -9.19 -2.30 11.76
N LYS A 96 -8.18 -1.46 11.51
CA LYS A 96 -7.22 -0.98 12.53
C LYS A 96 -7.84 0.08 13.45
N SER A 97 -8.82 0.85 12.97
CA SER A 97 -9.56 1.86 13.75
C SER A 97 -11.02 1.97 13.30
N PHE A 98 -11.95 1.96 14.26
CA PHE A 98 -13.40 2.05 13.99
C PHE A 98 -13.83 3.44 13.46
N ARG A 99 -13.07 4.50 13.76
CA ARG A 99 -13.49 5.90 13.50
C ARG A 99 -13.11 6.42 12.10
N ILE A 100 -12.34 5.66 11.32
CA ILE A 100 -11.80 6.10 10.02
C ILE A 100 -12.13 5.05 8.95
N GLY A 101 -13.29 5.18 8.31
CA GLY A 101 -13.73 4.33 7.20
C GLY A 101 -15.25 4.23 7.09
N GLY A 102 -15.81 4.46 5.91
CA GLY A 102 -17.26 4.42 5.67
C GLY A 102 -17.83 2.99 5.53
N ASP A 103 -19.17 2.87 5.62
CA ASP A 103 -19.99 1.64 5.55
C ASP A 103 -19.98 0.91 4.19
N GLY A 104 -18.84 0.81 3.52
CA GLY A 104 -18.71 0.08 2.25
C GLY A 104 -17.30 -0.02 1.68
N GLU A 105 -16.28 0.48 2.39
CA GLU A 105 -14.88 0.35 1.97
C GLU A 105 -14.41 -1.11 2.05
N ALA A 106 -14.94 -1.89 3.01
CA ALA A 106 -14.59 -3.29 3.21
C ALA A 106 -14.85 -4.12 1.95
N ALA A 107 -16.05 -4.01 1.37
CA ALA A 107 -16.41 -4.73 0.15
C ALA A 107 -15.53 -4.35 -1.05
N GLN A 108 -15.15 -3.08 -1.17
CA GLN A 108 -14.27 -2.62 -2.24
C GLN A 108 -12.85 -3.16 -2.08
N ILE A 109 -12.32 -3.18 -0.85
CA ILE A 109 -10.99 -3.70 -0.54
C ILE A 109 -10.96 -5.22 -0.73
N PHE A 110 -12.00 -5.92 -0.29
CA PHE A 110 -12.16 -7.36 -0.49
C PHE A 110 -12.09 -7.72 -1.98
N ARG A 111 -12.90 -7.07 -2.83
CA ARG A 111 -12.91 -7.29 -4.28
C ARG A 111 -11.57 -6.96 -4.93
N ARG A 112 -10.93 -5.86 -4.50
CA ARG A 112 -9.60 -5.49 -5.00
C ARG A 112 -8.58 -6.57 -4.67
N ARG A 113 -8.58 -7.10 -3.44
CA ARG A 113 -7.64 -8.14 -3.07
C ARG A 113 -7.93 -9.46 -3.77
N ALA A 114 -9.20 -9.84 -3.92
CA ALA A 114 -9.61 -10.99 -4.72
C ALA A 114 -9.04 -10.93 -6.14
N GLN A 115 -9.11 -9.75 -6.77
CA GLN A 115 -8.57 -9.53 -8.11
C GLN A 115 -7.03 -9.60 -8.15
N LEU A 116 -6.34 -9.10 -7.13
CA LEU A 116 -4.89 -9.23 -7.04
C LEU A 116 -4.48 -10.69 -6.88
N LEU A 117 -5.16 -11.44 -6.00
CA LEU A 117 -4.92 -12.86 -5.80
C LEU A 117 -5.15 -13.67 -7.08
N GLN A 118 -6.22 -13.35 -7.83
CA GLN A 118 -6.48 -13.94 -9.14
C GLN A 118 -5.32 -13.72 -10.13
N ARG A 119 -4.75 -12.51 -10.18
CA ARG A 119 -3.61 -12.19 -11.05
C ARG A 119 -2.32 -12.86 -10.58
N GLU A 120 -2.06 -12.86 -9.28
CA GLU A 120 -0.89 -13.52 -8.66
C GLU A 120 -0.88 -15.03 -8.91
N LYS A 121 -2.06 -15.64 -8.99
CA LYS A 121 -2.22 -17.08 -9.21
C LYS A 121 -2.49 -17.47 -10.67
N ALA A 122 -2.51 -16.50 -11.60
CA ALA A 122 -2.75 -16.71 -13.03
C ALA A 122 -4.07 -17.42 -13.38
N TYR A 123 -5.14 -17.15 -12.65
CA TYR A 123 -6.49 -17.63 -12.97
C TYR A 123 -7.22 -16.64 -13.87
N SER A 124 -8.15 -17.10 -14.72
CA SER A 124 -8.90 -16.23 -15.64
C SER A 124 -9.99 -15.40 -14.94
N GLY A 125 -10.47 -15.84 -13.78
CA GLY A 125 -11.45 -15.11 -13.00
C GLY A 125 -11.52 -15.52 -11.53
N TYR A 126 -12.42 -14.90 -10.78
CA TYR A 126 -12.73 -15.26 -9.40
C TYR A 126 -14.24 -15.16 -9.16
N ARG A 127 -14.73 -15.95 -8.21
CA ARG A 127 -16.11 -15.94 -7.71
C ARG A 127 -16.08 -15.75 -6.21
N ILE A 128 -16.95 -14.90 -5.69
CA ILE A 128 -17.16 -14.74 -4.26
C ILE A 128 -18.26 -15.74 -3.87
N LEU A 129 -17.91 -16.72 -3.02
CA LEU A 129 -18.85 -17.73 -2.55
C LEU A 129 -19.61 -17.23 -1.32
N ASP A 130 -18.89 -16.58 -0.42
CA ASP A 130 -19.45 -16.05 0.81
C ASP A 130 -18.80 -14.70 1.13
N TYR A 131 -19.60 -13.80 1.71
CA TYR A 131 -19.15 -12.48 2.14
C TYR A 131 -20.03 -11.98 3.28
N ALA A 132 -19.42 -11.80 4.44
CA ALA A 132 -20.06 -11.29 5.64
C ALA A 132 -19.26 -10.11 6.20
N GLU A 133 -19.96 -9.01 6.48
CA GLU A 133 -19.42 -7.90 7.25
C GLU A 133 -19.90 -8.01 8.71
N GLY A 134 -18.98 -7.77 9.64
CA GLY A 134 -19.21 -7.94 11.06
C GLY A 134 -18.58 -6.82 11.88
N ILE A 135 -19.02 -6.75 13.13
CA ILE A 135 -18.43 -5.88 14.14
C ILE A 135 -18.02 -6.79 15.30
N GLU A 136 -16.72 -6.96 15.47
CA GLU A 136 -16.16 -7.70 16.60
C GLU A 136 -15.96 -6.73 17.77
N SER A 137 -16.75 -6.93 18.83
CA SER A 137 -16.61 -6.16 20.07
C SER A 137 -15.55 -6.79 20.97
N SER A 138 -14.28 -6.38 20.81
CA SER A 138 -13.23 -6.73 21.78
C SER A 138 -13.05 -5.63 22.81
N THR A 139 -13.00 -5.94 24.10
CA THR A 139 -12.66 -4.95 25.14
C THR A 139 -11.16 -4.65 25.05
N PRO A 140 -10.68 -3.40 24.87
CA PRO A 140 -11.36 -2.10 25.03
C PRO A 140 -11.74 -1.37 23.71
N PHE A 141 -11.57 -1.99 22.53
CA PHE A 141 -11.90 -1.39 21.23
C PHE A 141 -12.71 -2.33 20.33
N THR A 142 -13.84 -1.84 19.85
CA THR A 142 -14.64 -2.51 18.82
C THR A 142 -13.93 -2.42 17.46
N HIS A 143 -13.75 -3.54 16.78
CA HIS A 143 -13.19 -3.60 15.44
C HIS A 143 -14.26 -4.00 14.42
N ARG A 144 -14.21 -3.40 13.23
CA ARG A 144 -14.97 -3.91 12.08
C ARG A 144 -14.21 -5.04 11.42
N THR A 145 -14.91 -6.09 11.05
CA THR A 145 -14.36 -7.25 10.35
C THR A 145 -15.14 -7.49 9.07
N ALA A 146 -14.49 -8.04 8.06
CA ALA A 146 -15.17 -8.57 6.90
C ALA A 146 -14.50 -9.88 6.52
N GLU A 147 -15.29 -10.94 6.39
CA GLU A 147 -14.81 -12.27 6.08
C GLU A 147 -15.53 -12.79 4.85
N GLY A 148 -14.83 -13.57 4.04
CA GLY A 148 -15.43 -14.16 2.86
C GLY A 148 -14.55 -15.20 2.21
N ILE A 149 -15.19 -16.04 1.41
CA ILE A 149 -14.56 -17.13 0.67
C ILE A 149 -14.56 -16.79 -0.81
N ILE A 150 -13.40 -16.89 -1.44
CA ILE A 150 -13.22 -16.68 -2.87
C ILE A 150 -12.79 -17.99 -3.50
N GLN A 151 -13.43 -18.30 -4.62
CA GLN A 151 -13.03 -19.36 -5.52
C GLN A 151 -12.36 -18.75 -6.76
N LEU A 152 -11.13 -19.16 -7.06
CA LEU A 152 -10.45 -18.85 -8.30
C LEU A 152 -10.94 -19.80 -9.41
N VAL A 153 -11.24 -19.27 -10.59
CA VAL A 153 -11.81 -20.04 -11.70
C VAL A 153 -11.01 -19.88 -12.98
N GLY A 154 -11.04 -20.92 -13.82
CA GLY A 154 -10.41 -20.95 -15.14
C GLY A 154 -8.89 -20.83 -15.05
N TYR A 155 -8.26 -21.78 -14.35
CA TYR A 155 -6.83 -21.99 -14.40
C TYR A 155 -6.41 -22.14 -15.87
N GLU A 156 -5.81 -21.09 -16.43
CA GLU A 156 -5.08 -21.21 -17.68
C GLU A 156 -3.71 -21.75 -17.24
N ALA A 157 -3.47 -23.04 -17.46
CA ALA A 157 -2.11 -23.57 -17.30
C ALA A 157 -1.18 -22.65 -18.10
N PRO A 158 -0.01 -22.23 -17.57
CA PRO A 158 0.91 -21.41 -18.32
C PRO A 158 1.16 -22.13 -19.63
N SER A 159 0.65 -21.57 -20.72
CA SER A 159 0.76 -22.18 -22.03
C SER A 159 2.26 -22.31 -22.28
N THR A 160 2.79 -23.52 -22.13
CA THR A 160 4.06 -23.88 -22.74
C THR A 160 3.95 -23.33 -24.17
N PRO A 161 4.91 -22.54 -24.66
CA PRO A 161 4.85 -22.05 -26.03
C PRO A 161 4.90 -23.29 -26.91
N ALA A 162 3.72 -23.80 -27.26
CA ALA A 162 3.55 -24.86 -28.22
C ALA A 162 4.14 -24.27 -29.49
N LEU A 163 5.27 -24.84 -29.89
CA LEU A 163 5.87 -24.66 -31.20
C LEU A 163 4.76 -24.49 -32.21
N VAL A 164 4.57 -23.25 -32.68
CA VAL A 164 3.69 -22.91 -33.79
C VAL A 164 4.14 -23.80 -34.95
N PRO A 165 3.35 -24.79 -35.41
CA PRO A 165 3.68 -25.44 -36.65
C PRO A 165 3.51 -24.40 -37.75
N ALA A 166 4.59 -24.16 -38.47
CA ALA A 166 4.62 -23.36 -39.68
C ALA A 166 3.52 -23.82 -40.67
N ALA A 167 3.07 -22.87 -41.47
CA ALA A 167 2.18 -23.02 -42.62
C ALA A 167 0.67 -22.88 -42.36
N VAL A 168 0.18 -21.64 -42.43
CA VAL A 168 -0.93 -21.31 -43.32
C VAL A 168 -0.57 -20.04 -44.09
N ALA A 169 0.06 -20.23 -45.26
CA ALA A 169 0.19 -19.19 -46.26
C ALA A 169 -1.16 -19.05 -46.98
N VAL A 170 -1.88 -17.96 -46.73
CA VAL A 170 -3.06 -17.58 -47.51
C VAL A 170 -2.58 -16.75 -48.71
N PRO A 171 -2.83 -17.14 -49.96
CA PRO A 171 -2.51 -16.30 -51.11
C PRO A 171 -3.58 -15.21 -51.25
N VAL A 172 -3.16 -13.96 -51.10
CA VAL A 172 -3.96 -12.77 -51.43
C VAL A 172 -3.99 -12.63 -52.97
N PRO A 173 -5.14 -12.56 -53.64
CA PRO A 173 -5.18 -12.30 -55.07
C PRO A 173 -4.93 -10.82 -55.38
N LEU A 174 -4.05 -10.57 -56.35
CA LEU A 174 -3.74 -9.26 -56.92
C LEU A 174 -4.98 -8.69 -57.64
N GLN A 175 -5.55 -7.59 -57.15
CA GLN A 175 -6.58 -6.84 -57.88
C GLN A 175 -5.90 -5.76 -58.75
N ALA A 176 -6.02 -5.89 -60.07
CA ALA A 176 -5.59 -4.87 -61.03
C ALA A 176 -6.59 -3.69 -61.06
N PRO A 177 -6.15 -2.43 -61.16
CA PRO A 177 -7.06 -1.32 -61.44
C PRO A 177 -7.40 -1.28 -62.93
N ALA A 178 -8.68 -1.51 -63.23
CA ALA A 178 -9.29 -1.20 -64.51
C ALA A 178 -9.22 0.32 -64.75
N GLY A 179 -8.58 0.74 -65.84
CA GLY A 179 -8.70 2.10 -66.34
C GLY A 179 -10.06 2.33 -66.99
N THR A 180 -10.46 3.60 -67.12
CA THR A 180 -11.20 4.08 -68.29
C THR A 180 -11.24 5.61 -68.34
N LYS A 181 -10.74 6.10 -69.49
CA LYS A 181 -11.01 7.35 -70.22
C LYS A 181 -10.72 8.68 -69.54
#